data_AF-A0A950H2G5-F1
#
_entry.id   AF-A0A950H2G5-F1
#
_cell.length_a   1.000
_cell.length_b   1.000
_cell.length_c   1.000
_cell.angle_alpha   90.00
_cell.angle_beta   90.00
_cell.angle_gamma   90.00
#
_symmetry.space_group_name_H-M   'P 1'
#
loop_
_entity.id
_entity.type
_entity.pdbx_description
1 polymer ?
#
loop_
_entity_poly.entity_id
_entity_poly.type
_entity_poly.pdbx_seq_one_letter_code
_entity_poly.pdbx_strand_id
1 'polypeptide(L)'
;MTTDIASREAELHEFIARCHEALTYQKQRPPQPFLDLWSAAEDVTIMAVVGDSEVGFERVSALLTWASKVQSFDGSSAETLVTSGPGRSRLQRRV
;
A
#
# COMPACT_ATOMS: atom_id res chain seq x y z
N MET A 1 6.76 32.58 7.68
CA MET A 1 7.25 31.21 7.99
C MET A 1 6.10 30.22 8.25
N THR A 2 4.90 30.67 8.64
CA THR A 2 3.69 29.83 8.81
C THR A 2 3.06 29.33 7.50
N THR A 3 3.23 30.06 6.40
CA THR A 3 2.70 29.68 5.07
C THR A 3 3.34 28.38 4.52
N ASP A 4 4.59 28.11 4.88
CA ASP A 4 5.34 26.92 4.45
C ASP A 4 4.83 25.63 5.09
N ILE A 5 4.43 25.69 6.36
CA ILE A 5 3.90 24.54 7.09
C ILE A 5 2.50 24.19 6.59
N ALA A 6 1.62 25.19 6.43
CA ALA A 6 0.27 24.97 5.93
C ALA A 6 0.24 24.43 4.48
N SER A 7 1.16 24.89 3.61
CA SER A 7 1.32 24.34 2.25
C SER A 7 1.75 22.87 2.30
N ARG A 8 2.75 22.55 3.13
CA ARG A 8 3.26 21.19 3.28
C ARG A 8 2.24 20.23 3.87
N GLU A 9 1.38 20.69 4.78
CA GLU A 9 0.25 19.91 5.31
C GLU A 9 -0.81 19.63 4.23
N ALA A 10 -1.13 20.62 3.39
CA ALA A 10 -2.06 20.42 2.28
C ALA A 10 -1.51 19.42 1.24
N GLU A 11 -0.24 19.56 0.86
CA GLU A 11 0.45 18.65 -0.06
C GLU A 11 0.52 17.22 0.49
N LEU A 12 0.76 17.07 1.80
CA LEU A 12 0.74 15.77 2.46
C LEU A 12 -0.65 15.12 2.42
N HIS A 13 -1.71 15.88 2.71
CA HIS A 13 -3.08 15.36 2.64
C HIS A 13 -3.46 14.94 1.21
N GLU A 14 -3.07 15.72 0.21
CA GLU A 14 -3.30 15.37 -1.20
C GLU A 14 -2.52 14.11 -1.61
N PHE A 15 -1.28 13.98 -1.15
CA PHE A 15 -0.49 12.77 -1.35
C PHE A 15 -1.16 11.53 -0.73
N ILE A 16 -1.60 11.62 0.52
CA ILE A 16 -2.31 10.53 1.21
C ILE A 16 -3.60 10.16 0.46
N ALA A 17 -4.37 11.14 -0.02
CA ALA A 17 -5.59 10.89 -0.78
C ALA A 17 -5.31 10.11 -2.08
N ARG A 18 -4.26 10.47 -2.83
CA ARG A 18 -3.84 9.74 -4.03
C ARG A 18 -3.40 8.30 -3.71
N CYS A 19 -2.71 8.09 -2.60
CA CYS A 19 -2.37 6.75 -2.11
C CYS A 19 -3.64 5.92 -1.84
N HIS A 20 -4.65 6.50 -1.18
CA HIS A 20 -5.90 5.80 -0.88
C HIS A 20 -6.68 5.41 -2.15
N GLU A 21 -6.73 6.30 -3.12
CA GLU A 21 -7.37 6.05 -4.41
C GLU A 21 -6.65 4.91 -5.15
N ALA A 22 -5.32 4.97 -5.24
CA ALA A 22 -4.52 3.98 -5.92
C ALA A 22 -4.60 2.59 -5.28
N LEU A 23 -4.57 2.50 -3.94
CA LEU A 23 -4.76 1.25 -3.20
C LEU A 23 -6.16 0.67 -3.39
N THR A 24 -7.18 1.53 -3.44
CA THR A 24 -8.55 1.11 -3.73
C THR A 24 -8.67 0.56 -5.16
N TYR A 25 -8.00 1.20 -6.12
CA TYR A 25 -7.94 0.74 -7.51
C TYR A 25 -7.26 -0.64 -7.64
N GLN A 26 -6.21 -0.90 -6.86
CA GLN A 26 -5.41 -2.13 -6.91
C GLN A 26 -6.20 -3.42 -6.59
N LYS A 27 -7.45 -3.33 -6.09
CA LYS A 27 -8.34 -4.48 -5.85
C LYS A 27 -8.47 -5.34 -7.12
N GLN A 28 -7.66 -6.40 -7.20
CA GLN A 28 -7.52 -7.32 -8.33
C GLN A 28 -7.02 -6.67 -9.64
N ARG A 29 -6.38 -5.50 -9.56
CA ARG A 29 -5.79 -4.79 -10.70
C ARG A 29 -4.27 -4.65 -10.53
N PRO A 30 -3.52 -4.38 -11.61
CA PRO A 30 -2.10 -4.07 -11.48
C PRO A 30 -1.86 -2.92 -10.49
N PRO A 31 -0.78 -2.97 -9.68
CA PRO A 31 -0.49 -1.95 -8.66
C PRO A 31 0.05 -0.65 -9.24
N GLN A 32 0.07 -0.50 -10.57
CA GLN A 32 0.78 0.59 -11.25
C GLN A 32 0.41 1.99 -10.74
N PRO A 33 -0.89 2.34 -10.55
CA PRO A 33 -1.23 3.65 -10.02
C PRO A 33 -0.67 3.93 -8.63
N PHE A 34 -0.45 2.88 -7.82
CA PHE A 34 0.17 3.02 -6.51
C PHE A 34 1.69 3.14 -6.64
N LEU A 35 2.32 2.35 -7.51
CA LEU A 35 3.77 2.41 -7.77
C LEU A 35 4.22 3.75 -8.35
N ASP A 36 3.39 4.39 -9.18
CA ASP A 36 3.68 5.69 -9.78
C ASP A 36 3.82 6.82 -8.73
N LEU A 37 3.36 6.59 -7.49
CA LEU A 37 3.50 7.51 -6.35
C LEU A 37 4.82 7.33 -5.58
N TRP A 38 5.59 6.28 -5.84
CA TRP A 38 6.82 5.98 -5.13
C TRP A 38 8.02 6.61 -5.80
N SER A 39 9.03 6.95 -4.99
CA SER A 39 10.36 7.24 -5.51
C SER A 39 10.95 6.00 -6.17
N ALA A 40 11.66 6.17 -7.29
CA ALA A 40 12.45 5.11 -7.90
C ALA A 40 13.84 4.94 -7.26
N ALA A 41 14.05 5.51 -6.06
CA ALA A 41 15.30 5.41 -5.33
C ALA A 41 15.58 3.98 -4.81
N GLU A 42 16.87 3.71 -4.59
CA GLU A 42 17.34 2.39 -4.16
C GLU A 42 17.01 2.06 -2.69
N ASP A 43 16.63 3.07 -1.90
CA ASP A 43 16.41 2.98 -0.44
C ASP A 43 14.94 2.87 -0.04
N VAL A 44 14.03 2.93 -1.01
CA VAL A 44 12.59 2.72 -0.79
C VAL A 44 12.35 1.38 -0.10
N THR A 45 11.63 1.40 1.01
CA THR A 45 11.41 0.21 1.84
C THR A 45 9.93 0.01 2.12
N ILE A 46 9.44 -1.23 2.02
CA ILE A 46 8.11 -1.62 2.50
C ILE A 46 8.23 -2.80 3.46
N MET A 47 7.47 -2.75 4.55
CA MET A 47 7.36 -3.86 5.50
C MET A 47 6.04 -4.59 5.24
N ALA A 48 6.12 -5.88 4.87
CA ALA A 48 4.94 -6.72 4.72
C ALA A 48 4.64 -7.48 6.02
N VAL A 49 3.39 -7.89 6.21
CA VAL A 49 2.95 -8.59 7.44
C VAL A 49 3.61 -9.97 7.63
N VAL A 50 4.19 -10.56 6.60
CA VAL A 50 4.92 -11.82 6.74
C VAL A 50 6.41 -11.55 6.72
N GLY A 51 6.96 -11.08 7.85
CA GLY A 51 8.40 -11.15 8.20
C GLY A 51 9.41 -10.47 7.26
N ASP A 52 8.97 -9.98 6.11
CA ASP A 52 9.81 -9.58 4.99
C ASP A 52 9.69 -8.07 4.80
N SER A 53 10.84 -7.42 4.81
CA SER A 53 11.02 -6.06 4.31
C SER A 53 11.68 -6.13 2.94
N GLU A 54 11.08 -5.47 1.95
CA GLU A 54 11.73 -5.30 0.66
C GLU A 54 12.35 -3.91 0.59
N VAL A 55 13.58 -3.85 0.08
CA VAL A 55 14.34 -2.61 -0.12
C VAL A 55 14.66 -2.46 -1.61
N GLY A 56 14.43 -1.26 -2.14
CA GLY A 56 14.59 -0.89 -3.54
C GLY A 56 13.30 -1.01 -4.35
N PHE A 57 13.07 -0.03 -5.23
CA PHE A 57 11.85 0.10 -6.03
C PHE A 57 11.47 -1.18 -6.78
N GLU A 58 12.43 -1.86 -7.42
CA GLU A 58 12.17 -3.11 -8.16
C GLU A 58 11.59 -4.22 -7.27
N ARG A 59 12.12 -4.37 -6.06
CA ARG A 59 11.66 -5.40 -5.11
C ARG A 59 10.29 -5.06 -4.54
N VAL A 60 10.09 -3.79 -4.19
CA VAL A 60 8.78 -3.28 -3.75
C VAL A 60 7.73 -3.46 -4.85
N SER A 61 8.07 -3.16 -6.10
CA SER A 61 7.21 -3.34 -7.28
C SER A 61 6.82 -4.81 -7.49
N ALA A 62 7.80 -5.72 -7.40
CA ALA A 62 7.57 -7.16 -7.52
C ALA A 62 6.62 -7.67 -6.42
N LEU A 63 6.84 -7.26 -5.17
CA LEU A 63 6.00 -7.63 -4.03
C LEU A 63 4.56 -7.14 -4.20
N LEU A 64 4.35 -5.86 -4.54
CA LEU A 64 3.02 -5.28 -4.71
C LEU A 64 2.27 -5.90 -5.90
N THR A 65 3.00 -6.24 -6.97
CA THR A 65 2.44 -6.95 -8.14
C THR A 65 2.03 -8.37 -7.80
N TRP A 66 2.81 -9.08 -6.98
CA TRP A 66 2.41 -10.38 -6.46
C TRP A 66 1.18 -10.27 -5.55
N ALA A 67 1.19 -9.31 -4.61
CA ALA A 67 0.10 -9.11 -3.68
C ALA A 67 -1.24 -8.79 -4.38
N SER A 68 -1.23 -7.99 -5.45
CA SER A 68 -2.45 -7.64 -6.18
C SER A 68 -3.07 -8.82 -6.94
N LYS A 69 -2.29 -9.87 -7.23
CA LYS A 69 -2.76 -11.10 -7.89
C LYS A 69 -3.27 -12.14 -6.88
N VAL A 70 -2.66 -12.20 -5.70
CA VAL A 70 -2.87 -13.30 -4.74
C VAL A 70 -3.84 -12.93 -3.63
N GLN A 71 -3.93 -11.65 -3.26
CA GLN A 71 -4.79 -11.19 -2.19
C GLN A 71 -6.09 -10.62 -2.75
N SER A 72 -7.23 -11.14 -2.31
CA SER A 72 -8.52 -10.48 -2.50
C SER A 72 -8.79 -9.56 -1.32
N PHE A 73 -8.99 -8.28 -1.63
CA PHE A 73 -9.26 -7.21 -0.69
C PHE A 73 -10.73 -6.77 -0.74
N ASP A 74 -11.62 -7.68 -1.15
CA ASP A 74 -13.05 -7.43 -1.23
C ASP A 74 -13.57 -6.92 0.13
N GLY A 75 -14.24 -5.76 0.11
CA GLY A 75 -14.78 -5.12 1.32
C GLY A 75 -13.78 -4.34 2.19
N SER A 76 -12.47 -4.32 1.86
CA SER A 76 -11.47 -3.57 2.63
C SER A 76 -11.40 -2.09 2.19
N SER A 77 -11.30 -1.16 3.15
CA SER A 77 -10.97 0.26 2.87
C SER A 77 -9.45 0.42 2.67
N ALA A 78 -9.00 1.52 2.07
CA ALA A 78 -7.57 1.79 1.93
C ALA A 78 -6.83 1.78 3.27
N GLU A 79 -7.44 2.34 4.32
CA GLU A 79 -6.91 2.35 5.68
C GLU A 79 -6.79 0.93 6.24
N THR A 80 -7.77 0.07 5.93
CA THR A 80 -7.73 -1.35 6.32
C THR A 80 -6.59 -2.07 5.60
N LEU A 81 -6.31 -1.74 4.34
CA LEU A 81 -5.22 -2.36 3.56
C LEU A 81 -3.83 -2.07 4.14
N VAL A 82 -3.63 -0.85 4.64
CA VAL A 82 -2.33 -0.42 5.19
C VAL A 82 -2.13 -0.88 6.64
N THR A 83 -3.22 -1.12 7.38
CA THR A 83 -3.16 -1.47 8.80
C THR A 83 -3.38 -2.95 9.10
N SER A 84 -3.98 -3.72 8.18
CA SER A 84 -4.26 -5.13 8.40
C SER A 84 -3.30 -6.06 7.67
N GLY A 85 -2.55 -6.82 8.45
CA GLY A 85 -2.13 -8.18 8.08
C GLY A 85 -3.32 -9.06 7.75
N PRO A 86 -3.17 -10.20 7.03
CA PRO A 86 -4.31 -11.03 6.66
C PRO A 86 -5.10 -11.36 7.93
N GLY A 87 -6.23 -10.66 8.07
CA GLY A 87 -7.17 -10.89 9.15
C GLY A 87 -7.57 -12.35 9.05
N ARG A 88 -7.45 -13.05 10.17
CA ARG A 88 -7.87 -14.44 10.36
C ARG A 88 -9.29 -14.66 9.82
N SER A 89 -9.42 -15.06 8.55
CA SER A 89 -10.72 -15.39 7.95
C SER A 89 -10.84 -16.84 7.51
N ARG A 90 -9.83 -17.71 7.73
CA ARG A 90 -9.93 -19.15 7.40
C ARG A 90 -9.17 -20.08 8.36
N LEU A 91 -9.33 -19.89 9.67
CA LEU A 91 -8.76 -20.84 10.64
C LEU A 91 -9.66 -21.08 11.86
N GLN A 92 -10.99 -21.14 11.68
CA GLN A 92 -11.88 -21.84 12.63
C GLN A 92 -13.14 -22.37 11.95
N ARG A 93 -13.08 -23.63 11.50
CA ARG A 93 -14.07 -24.72 11.72
C ARG A 93 -13.80 -25.90 10.78
N ARG A 94 -12.92 -26.79 11.22
CA ARG A 94 -13.09 -28.22 11.05
C ARG A 94 -12.85 -28.86 12.42
N VAL A 95 -13.95 -29.04 13.14
CA VAL A 95 -14.13 -30.13 14.10
C VAL A 95 -15.38 -30.86 13.60
#